data_AF-A0A109DC09-F1
#
_entry.id   AF-A0A109DC09-F1
#
_cell.length_a   1.000
_cell.length_b   1.000
_cell.length_c   1.000
_cell.angle_alpha   90.00
_cell.angle_beta   90.00
_cell.angle_gamma   90.00
#
_symmetry.space_group_name_H-M   'P 1'
#
loop_
_entity.id
_entity.type
_entity.pdbx_description
1 polymer ?
#
loop_
_entity_poly.entity_id
_entity_poly.type
_entity_poly.pdbx_seq_one_letter_code
_entity_poly.pdbx_strand_id
1 'polypeptide(L)'
;MNANAYSQFSELTPVQLLSVFKDEYRTIAKDNRTLSLNQGYQALAKHAQCNSLESMKSQSIILIKVSEFINALIACGLPVSKTTNTARFERLLKCDVLCPPLSGGLCVAITNDGLVLETPYLSNPTPYIAGSEICHLQIDMVDGAWLSNEEWVSFVNNLEDNLDLDGDIQQQATEHWSEVHAEKNVLTLDPTPDYEEMATWSEGRFRQFVLEHSLYTHVDTVYNFFDEERKRQLA
;
A
#
# COMPACT_ATOMS: atom_id res chain seq x y z
N MET A 1 6.19 -6.51 12.98
CA MET A 1 6.17 -5.25 12.19
C MET A 1 6.27 -5.66 10.73
N ASN A 2 5.41 -5.13 9.86
CA ASN A 2 5.70 -5.19 8.43
C ASN A 2 6.99 -4.41 8.22
N ALA A 3 8.02 -5.12 7.77
CA ALA A 3 9.29 -4.50 7.40
C ALA A 3 9.19 -3.83 6.03
N ASN A 4 8.13 -4.11 5.26
CA ASN A 4 7.94 -3.48 3.97
C ASN A 4 7.38 -2.05 4.11
N ALA A 5 7.67 -1.23 3.11
CA ALA A 5 7.28 0.18 3.06
C ALA A 5 6.06 0.42 2.15
N TYR A 6 5.30 -0.62 1.80
CA TYR A 6 4.05 -0.41 1.07
C TYR A 6 3.01 0.28 1.97
N SER A 7 2.22 1.16 1.37
CA SER A 7 1.05 1.77 2.01
C SER A 7 0.05 0.71 2.48
N GLN A 8 -0.69 1.02 3.54
CA GLN A 8 -1.74 0.13 4.03
C GLN A 8 -3.00 0.23 3.18
N PHE A 9 -3.19 1.37 2.53
CA PHE A 9 -4.28 1.64 1.63
C PHE A 9 -3.86 1.56 0.18
N SER A 10 -4.85 1.23 -0.64
CA SER A 10 -4.75 1.30 -2.09
C SER A 10 -5.92 2.09 -2.64
N GLU A 11 -5.63 2.90 -3.65
CA GLU A 11 -6.57 3.71 -4.41
C GLU A 11 -6.78 3.06 -5.78
N LEU A 12 -7.95 2.44 -5.98
CA LEU A 12 -8.22 1.70 -7.21
C LEU A 12 -9.59 2.06 -7.77
N THR A 13 -9.72 2.03 -9.09
CA THR A 13 -11.04 2.02 -9.70
C THR A 13 -11.78 0.74 -9.32
N PRO A 14 -13.13 0.75 -9.26
CA PRO A 14 -13.90 -0.46 -9.00
C PRO A 14 -13.60 -1.60 -9.99
N VAL A 15 -13.28 -1.26 -11.25
CA VAL A 15 -12.93 -2.24 -12.29
C VAL A 15 -11.63 -2.96 -11.96
N GLN A 16 -10.58 -2.21 -11.58
CA GLN A 16 -9.30 -2.78 -11.18
C GLN A 16 -9.46 -3.68 -9.94
N LEU A 17 -10.11 -3.17 -8.90
CA LEU A 17 -10.31 -3.91 -7.64
C LEU A 17 -11.08 -5.22 -7.87
N LEU A 18 -12.17 -5.19 -8.64
CA LEU A 18 -12.95 -6.38 -8.99
C LEU A 18 -12.16 -7.37 -9.85
N SER A 19 -11.29 -6.87 -10.73
CA SER A 19 -10.43 -7.73 -11.57
C SER A 19 -9.38 -8.45 -10.72
N VAL A 20 -8.63 -7.71 -9.90
CA VAL A 20 -7.61 -8.29 -9.02
C VAL A 20 -8.23 -9.30 -8.05
N PHE A 21 -9.38 -8.96 -7.45
CA PHE A 21 -10.11 -9.90 -6.59
C PHE A 21 -10.53 -11.18 -7.31
N LYS A 22 -11.00 -11.06 -8.56
CA LYS A 22 -11.42 -12.22 -9.36
C LYS A 22 -10.26 -13.18 -9.61
N ASP A 23 -9.11 -12.64 -9.95
CA ASP A 23 -7.93 -13.43 -10.27
C ASP A 23 -7.40 -14.12 -9.02
N GLU A 24 -7.37 -13.43 -7.88
CA GLU A 24 -7.05 -14.05 -6.60
C GLU A 24 -8.07 -15.11 -6.17
N TYR A 25 -9.37 -14.85 -6.31
CA TYR A 25 -10.42 -15.83 -6.03
C TYR A 25 -10.25 -17.11 -6.86
N ARG A 26 -9.79 -17.00 -8.11
CA ARG A 26 -9.56 -18.16 -8.98
C ARG A 26 -8.44 -19.08 -8.48
N THR A 27 -7.49 -18.55 -7.72
CA THR A 27 -6.42 -19.34 -7.08
C THR A 27 -6.93 -20.19 -5.90
N ILE A 28 -8.12 -19.88 -5.38
CA ILE A 28 -8.77 -20.67 -4.34
C ILE A 28 -9.28 -21.97 -4.98
N ALA A 29 -8.79 -23.11 -4.48
CA ALA A 29 -9.22 -24.43 -4.92
C ALA A 29 -10.75 -24.55 -4.81
N LYS A 30 -11.39 -25.15 -5.82
CA LYS A 30 -12.87 -25.18 -5.92
C LYS A 30 -13.51 -25.74 -4.65
N ASP A 31 -12.93 -26.81 -4.09
CA ASP A 31 -13.46 -27.49 -2.90
C ASP A 31 -13.29 -26.67 -1.61
N ASN A 32 -12.42 -25.66 -1.63
CA ASN A 32 -12.21 -24.75 -0.50
C ASN A 32 -13.11 -23.50 -0.58
N ARG A 33 -13.82 -23.26 -1.69
CA ARG A 33 -14.60 -22.03 -1.88
C ARG A 33 -15.86 -22.07 -1.02
N THR A 34 -15.97 -21.12 -0.11
CA THR A 34 -17.12 -20.94 0.79
C THR A 34 -18.21 -20.05 0.18
N LEU A 35 -17.82 -19.15 -0.72
CA LEU A 35 -18.71 -18.22 -1.40
C LEU A 35 -18.56 -18.34 -2.92
N SER A 36 -19.64 -18.15 -3.66
CA SER A 36 -19.57 -17.92 -5.11
C SER A 36 -18.86 -16.59 -5.40
N LEU A 37 -18.32 -16.41 -6.61
CA LEU A 37 -17.64 -15.16 -6.98
C LEU A 37 -18.53 -13.92 -6.79
N ASN A 38 -19.83 -14.00 -7.13
CA ASN A 38 -20.76 -12.90 -6.93
C ASN A 38 -20.97 -12.57 -5.45
N GLN A 39 -21.06 -13.59 -4.58
CA GLN A 39 -21.12 -13.37 -3.13
C GLN A 39 -19.79 -12.82 -2.60
N GLY A 40 -18.66 -13.25 -3.16
CA GLY A 40 -17.34 -12.70 -2.87
C GLY A 40 -17.23 -11.22 -3.22
N TYR A 41 -17.78 -10.78 -4.34
CA TYR A 41 -17.85 -9.36 -4.68
C TYR A 41 -18.73 -8.54 -3.74
N GLN A 42 -19.84 -9.10 -3.25
CA GLN A 42 -20.66 -8.44 -2.22
C GLN A 42 -19.89 -8.35 -0.89
N ALA A 43 -19.15 -9.39 -0.52
CA ALA A 43 -18.28 -9.37 0.65
C ALA A 43 -17.17 -8.32 0.50
N LEU A 44 -16.51 -8.26 -0.66
CA LEU A 44 -15.49 -7.27 -0.97
C LEU A 44 -16.03 -5.84 -0.85
N ALA A 45 -17.20 -5.56 -1.42
CA ALA A 45 -17.83 -4.24 -1.33
C ALA A 45 -18.07 -3.85 0.14
N LYS A 46 -18.56 -4.77 0.97
CA LYS A 46 -18.75 -4.55 2.40
C LYS A 46 -17.43 -4.30 3.13
N HIS A 47 -16.38 -5.07 2.81
CA HIS A 47 -15.04 -4.88 3.38
C HIS A 47 -14.41 -3.56 2.96
N ALA A 48 -14.69 -3.10 1.75
CA ALA A 48 -14.33 -1.77 1.25
C ALA A 48 -15.27 -0.65 1.75
N GLN A 49 -16.09 -0.93 2.76
CA GLN A 49 -16.97 0.05 3.43
C GLN A 49 -18.03 0.67 2.50
N CYS A 50 -18.37 -0.04 1.42
CA CYS A 50 -19.47 0.30 0.52
C CYS A 50 -20.77 -0.37 0.99
N ASN A 51 -21.90 0.30 0.77
CA ASN A 51 -23.22 -0.22 1.17
C ASN A 51 -23.67 -1.42 0.32
N SER A 52 -23.21 -1.51 -0.93
CA SER A 52 -23.49 -2.62 -1.84
C SER A 52 -22.44 -2.70 -2.96
N LEU A 53 -22.45 -3.79 -3.72
CA LEU A 53 -21.66 -3.92 -4.94
C LEU A 53 -22.01 -2.85 -5.99
N GLU A 54 -23.27 -2.49 -6.12
CA GLU A 54 -23.73 -1.43 -7.03
C GLU A 54 -23.16 -0.08 -6.60
N SER A 55 -23.18 0.22 -5.30
CA SER A 55 -22.58 1.43 -4.74
C SER A 55 -21.07 1.47 -4.95
N MET A 56 -20.37 0.34 -4.79
CA MET A 56 -18.94 0.27 -5.11
C MET A 56 -18.69 0.56 -6.59
N LYS A 57 -19.48 -0.04 -7.50
CA LYS A 57 -19.33 0.15 -8.95
C LYS A 57 -19.63 1.57 -9.43
N SER A 58 -20.41 2.35 -8.68
CA SER A 58 -20.73 3.74 -9.04
C SER A 58 -19.66 4.75 -8.60
N GLN A 59 -18.69 4.36 -7.78
CA GLN A 59 -17.61 5.25 -7.34
C GLN A 59 -16.53 5.38 -8.42
N SER A 60 -15.85 6.52 -8.46
CA SER A 60 -14.68 6.74 -9.33
C SER A 60 -13.46 5.96 -8.83
N ILE A 61 -13.19 6.08 -7.53
CA ILE A 61 -12.06 5.47 -6.83
C ILE A 61 -12.58 4.85 -5.54
N ILE A 62 -12.04 3.69 -5.18
CA ILE A 62 -12.26 2.98 -3.92
C ILE A 62 -10.97 3.05 -3.11
N LEU A 63 -11.10 3.49 -1.86
CA LEU A 63 -10.05 3.40 -0.86
C LEU A 63 -10.24 2.13 -0.01
N ILE A 64 -9.34 1.16 -0.16
CA ILE A 64 -9.41 -0.13 0.54
C ILE A 64 -8.12 -0.42 1.29
N LYS A 65 -8.22 -0.94 2.52
CA LYS A 65 -7.06 -1.47 3.23
C LYS A 65 -6.67 -2.83 2.65
N VAL A 66 -5.38 -3.10 2.54
CA VAL A 66 -4.87 -4.43 2.10
C VAL A 66 -5.47 -5.55 2.96
N SER A 67 -5.59 -5.33 4.27
CA SER A 67 -6.20 -6.29 5.20
C SER A 67 -7.68 -6.55 4.91
N GLU A 68 -8.44 -5.56 4.44
CA GLU A 68 -9.84 -5.71 4.07
C GLU A 68 -10.01 -6.53 2.80
N PHE A 69 -9.14 -6.31 1.81
CA PHE A 69 -9.07 -7.14 0.62
C PHE A 69 -8.76 -8.60 0.96
N ILE A 70 -7.74 -8.82 1.81
CA ILE A 70 -7.38 -10.16 2.30
C ILE A 70 -8.55 -10.81 3.05
N ASN A 71 -9.22 -10.07 3.93
CA ASN A 71 -10.37 -10.57 4.69
C ASN A 71 -11.53 -10.98 3.77
N ALA A 72 -11.79 -10.23 2.69
CA ALA A 72 -12.78 -10.61 1.70
C ALA A 72 -12.41 -11.92 0.97
N LEU A 73 -11.12 -12.16 0.71
CA LEU A 73 -10.64 -13.43 0.14
C LEU A 73 -10.72 -14.58 1.15
N ILE A 74 -10.39 -14.34 2.42
CA ILE A 74 -10.55 -15.32 3.50
C ILE A 74 -12.02 -15.73 3.60
N ALA A 75 -12.94 -14.76 3.54
CA ALA A 75 -14.37 -15.04 3.54
C ALA A 75 -14.82 -15.91 2.35
N CYS A 76 -14.06 -15.90 1.23
CA CYS A 76 -14.26 -16.77 0.06
C CYS A 76 -13.54 -18.12 0.14
N GLY A 77 -12.81 -18.40 1.23
CA GLY A 77 -12.11 -19.66 1.45
C GLY A 77 -10.61 -19.63 1.18
N LEU A 78 -9.99 -18.45 1.06
CA LEU A 78 -8.53 -18.34 1.02
C LEU A 78 -7.96 -18.80 2.38
N PRO A 79 -7.06 -19.80 2.43
CA PRO A 79 -6.45 -20.22 3.68
C PRO A 79 -5.61 -19.10 4.30
N VAL A 80 -5.75 -18.90 5.62
CA VAL A 80 -4.96 -17.90 6.38
C VAL A 80 -3.44 -18.12 6.23
N SER A 81 -3.00 -19.37 6.04
CA SER A 81 -1.58 -19.66 5.76
C SER A 81 -1.06 -19.01 4.48
N LYS A 82 -1.94 -18.66 3.52
CA LYS A 82 -1.59 -17.95 2.29
C LYS A 82 -1.61 -16.42 2.43
N THR A 83 -1.94 -15.89 3.61
CA THR A 83 -2.06 -14.45 3.85
C THR A 83 -0.87 -13.86 4.61
N THR A 84 0.16 -14.66 4.88
CA THR A 84 1.34 -14.28 5.66
C THR A 84 2.27 -13.32 4.91
N ASN A 85 2.31 -13.40 3.58
CA ASN A 85 3.06 -12.48 2.74
C ASN A 85 2.14 -11.33 2.28
N THR A 86 2.09 -10.25 3.05
CA THR A 86 1.26 -9.08 2.71
C THR A 86 1.84 -8.29 1.54
N ALA A 87 3.16 -8.28 1.34
CA ALA A 87 3.87 -7.66 0.19
C ALA A 87 3.34 -8.12 -1.17
N ARG A 88 2.89 -9.38 -1.26
CA ARG A 88 2.22 -9.88 -2.46
C ARG A 88 0.90 -9.14 -2.73
N PHE A 89 0.06 -8.97 -1.69
CA PHE A 89 -1.24 -8.32 -1.82
C PHE A 89 -1.11 -6.81 -2.03
N GLU A 90 -0.14 -6.19 -1.36
CA GLU A 90 0.20 -4.79 -1.56
C GLU A 90 0.57 -4.51 -3.04
N ARG A 91 1.44 -5.33 -3.63
CA ARG A 91 1.76 -5.26 -5.06
C ARG A 91 0.58 -5.52 -5.98
N LEU A 92 -0.23 -6.54 -5.68
CA LEU A 92 -1.45 -6.84 -6.48
C LEU A 92 -2.43 -5.67 -6.49
N LEU A 93 -2.52 -4.95 -5.36
CA LEU A 93 -3.34 -3.75 -5.22
C LEU A 93 -2.61 -2.49 -5.67
N LYS A 94 -1.40 -2.59 -6.22
CA LYS A 94 -0.56 -1.43 -6.61
C LYS A 94 -0.45 -0.40 -5.48
N CYS A 95 -0.22 -0.86 -4.25
CA CYS A 95 0.00 0.02 -3.13
C CYS A 95 1.25 0.87 -3.40
N ASP A 96 1.13 2.15 -3.12
CA ASP A 96 2.23 3.09 -3.19
C ASP A 96 3.26 2.78 -2.12
N VAL A 97 4.46 3.33 -2.28
CA VAL A 97 5.53 3.18 -1.31
C VAL A 97 5.52 4.39 -0.40
N LEU A 98 5.46 4.14 0.89
CA LEU A 98 5.37 5.15 1.94
C LEU A 98 6.51 4.98 2.93
N CYS A 99 7.37 5.98 2.99
CA CYS A 99 8.41 6.13 4.01
C CYS A 99 7.98 7.25 4.98
N PRO A 100 7.29 6.94 6.08
CA PRO A 100 6.83 7.96 7.00
C PRO A 100 8.02 8.67 7.68
N PRO A 101 7.82 9.89 8.21
CA PRO A 101 8.83 10.57 9.02
C PRO A 101 9.38 9.66 10.13
N LEU A 102 10.66 9.79 10.43
CA LEU A 102 11.35 9.04 11.50
C LEU A 102 11.41 7.51 11.35
N SER A 103 11.06 6.94 10.19
CA SER A 103 11.10 5.48 9.92
C SER A 103 12.49 4.88 9.66
N GLY A 104 13.55 5.66 9.89
CA GLY A 104 14.94 5.34 9.54
C GLY A 104 15.28 5.49 8.04
N GLY A 105 14.31 5.43 7.12
CA GLY A 105 14.50 5.59 5.68
C GLY A 105 13.95 4.43 4.87
N LEU A 106 14.22 4.44 3.56
CA LEU A 106 13.81 3.41 2.61
C LEU A 106 15.01 2.52 2.23
N CYS A 107 14.76 1.26 1.96
CA CYS A 107 15.75 0.26 1.57
C CYS A 107 15.26 -0.59 0.40
N VAL A 108 16.20 -1.02 -0.44
CA VAL A 108 16.02 -2.06 -1.44
C VAL A 108 16.91 -3.25 -1.11
N ALA A 109 16.47 -4.45 -1.45
CA ALA A 109 17.24 -5.67 -1.21
C ALA A 109 17.66 -6.28 -2.54
N ILE A 110 18.93 -6.67 -2.64
CA ILE A 110 19.54 -7.21 -3.86
C ILE A 110 20.12 -8.57 -3.50
N THR A 111 19.70 -9.62 -4.19
CA THR A 111 20.21 -10.97 -3.94
C THR A 111 21.64 -11.12 -4.45
N ASN A 112 22.36 -12.11 -3.93
CA ASN A 112 23.74 -12.39 -4.33
C ASN A 112 23.88 -12.77 -5.83
N ASP A 113 22.80 -13.17 -6.49
CA ASP A 113 22.73 -13.45 -7.93
C ASP A 113 22.23 -12.27 -8.77
N GLY A 114 22.05 -11.09 -8.16
CA GLY A 114 21.75 -9.83 -8.86
C GLY A 114 20.29 -9.56 -9.12
N LEU A 115 19.37 -10.30 -8.51
CA LEU A 115 17.94 -9.97 -8.53
C LEU A 115 17.66 -8.83 -7.55
N VAL A 116 17.02 -7.77 -8.01
CA VAL A 116 16.55 -6.67 -7.17
C VAL A 116 15.13 -7.00 -6.70
N LEU A 117 14.95 -7.15 -5.40
CA LEU A 117 13.64 -7.51 -4.84
C LEU A 117 12.67 -6.33 -4.96
N GLU A 118 11.54 -6.56 -5.63
CA GLU A 118 10.46 -5.57 -5.81
C GLU A 118 9.81 -5.08 -4.49
N THR A 119 10.10 -5.69 -3.34
CA THR A 119 9.51 -5.22 -2.08
C THR A 119 10.36 -4.08 -1.53
N PRO A 120 9.79 -2.88 -1.33
CA PRO A 120 10.48 -1.80 -0.64
C PRO A 120 10.47 -2.09 0.87
N TYR A 121 11.54 -1.71 1.56
CA TYR A 121 11.66 -1.93 3.00
C TYR A 121 11.92 -0.63 3.75
N LEU A 122 11.44 -0.55 4.99
CA LEU A 122 11.87 0.50 5.90
C LEU A 122 13.21 0.12 6.52
N SER A 123 14.06 1.10 6.76
CA SER A 123 15.39 0.84 7.33
C SER A 123 15.37 0.65 8.85
N ASN A 124 14.28 1.01 9.53
CA ASN A 124 14.11 0.79 10.96
C ASN A 124 12.77 0.09 11.29
N PRO A 125 12.80 -1.21 11.66
CA PRO A 125 13.99 -2.05 11.76
C PRO A 125 14.53 -2.45 10.38
N THR A 126 15.85 -2.53 10.24
CA THR A 126 16.46 -2.99 8.99
C THR A 126 16.07 -4.46 8.75
N PRO A 127 15.50 -4.80 7.58
CA PRO A 127 15.10 -6.17 7.31
C PRO A 127 16.32 -7.09 7.21
N TYR A 128 16.17 -8.34 7.64
CA TYR A 128 17.11 -9.41 7.30
C TYR A 128 16.48 -10.29 6.22
N ILE A 129 17.14 -10.38 5.08
CA ILE A 129 16.71 -11.21 3.94
C ILE A 129 17.89 -12.11 3.59
N ALA A 130 17.68 -13.41 3.74
CA ALA A 130 18.76 -14.38 3.56
C ALA A 130 19.26 -14.37 2.11
N GLY A 131 20.57 -14.25 1.93
CA GLY A 131 21.19 -14.22 0.60
C GLY A 131 21.01 -12.91 -0.16
N SER A 132 20.72 -11.82 0.55
CA SER A 132 20.59 -10.48 -0.02
C SER A 132 21.39 -9.44 0.76
N GLU A 133 21.92 -8.47 0.02
CA GLU A 133 22.43 -7.21 0.53
C GLU A 133 21.28 -6.20 0.64
N ILE A 134 21.23 -5.46 1.76
CA ILE A 134 20.25 -4.39 1.98
C ILE A 134 20.90 -3.06 1.68
N CYS A 135 20.46 -2.41 0.62
CA CYS A 135 20.93 -1.09 0.21
C CYS A 135 20.02 -0.01 0.78
N HIS A 136 20.61 0.97 1.46
CA HIS A 136 19.90 2.11 2.03
C HIS A 136 19.74 3.22 1.01
N LEU A 137 18.51 3.70 0.84
CA LEU A 137 18.14 4.75 -0.10
C LEU A 137 18.00 6.09 0.65
N GLN A 138 18.52 7.16 0.06
CA GLN A 138 18.51 8.48 0.68
C GLN A 138 17.10 9.07 0.66
N ILE A 139 16.49 9.24 1.83
CA ILE A 139 15.18 9.89 2.01
C ILE A 139 15.35 11.03 3.01
N ASP A 140 14.64 12.14 2.78
CA ASP A 140 14.50 13.17 3.81
C ASP A 140 13.70 12.61 5.00
N MET A 141 14.42 12.36 6.09
CA MET A 141 13.86 11.74 7.30
C MET A 141 12.93 12.66 8.10
N VAL A 142 12.96 13.96 7.84
CA VAL A 142 12.14 14.97 8.53
C VAL A 142 10.74 14.98 7.92
N ASP A 143 10.67 15.11 6.60
CA ASP A 143 9.41 15.21 5.87
C ASP A 143 8.83 13.82 5.52
N GLY A 144 9.67 12.78 5.52
CA GLY A 144 9.32 11.50 4.93
C GLY A 144 9.13 11.61 3.41
N ALA A 145 8.77 10.51 2.78
CA ALA A 145 8.50 10.49 1.36
C ALA A 145 7.44 9.46 0.99
N TRP A 146 6.82 9.65 -0.16
CA TRP A 146 6.03 8.64 -0.83
C TRP A 146 6.27 8.68 -2.34
N LEU A 147 6.02 7.56 -2.99
CA LEU A 147 6.11 7.43 -4.45
C LEU A 147 5.09 6.40 -4.91
N SER A 148 4.65 6.54 -6.15
CA SER A 148 3.72 5.58 -6.73
C SER A 148 4.35 4.20 -6.85
N ASN A 149 3.52 3.16 -6.85
CA ASN A 149 3.99 1.80 -7.14
C ASN A 149 4.76 1.70 -8.47
N GLU A 150 4.33 2.47 -9.48
CA GLU A 150 4.90 2.44 -10.83
C GLU A 150 6.30 3.07 -10.87
N GLU A 151 6.53 4.14 -10.10
CA GLU A 151 7.86 4.74 -9.92
C GLU A 151 8.81 3.79 -9.19
N TRP A 152 8.33 3.12 -8.13
CA TRP A 152 9.14 2.12 -7.42
C TRP A 152 9.54 0.95 -8.33
N VAL A 153 8.60 0.40 -9.08
CA VAL A 153 8.87 -0.69 -10.03
C VAL A 153 9.84 -0.22 -11.13
N SER A 154 9.71 1.02 -11.60
CA SER A 154 10.64 1.59 -12.59
C SER A 154 12.06 1.72 -12.03
N PHE A 155 12.20 2.16 -10.77
CA PHE A 155 13.49 2.19 -10.07
C PHE A 155 14.11 0.78 -9.95
N VAL A 156 13.32 -0.20 -9.48
CA VAL A 156 13.78 -1.59 -9.32
C VAL A 156 14.28 -2.17 -10.65
N ASN A 157 13.51 -2.01 -11.73
CA ASN A 157 13.89 -2.51 -13.05
C ASN A 157 15.15 -1.82 -13.57
N ASN A 158 15.24 -0.48 -13.43
CA ASN A 158 16.42 0.27 -13.86
C ASN A 158 17.68 -0.18 -13.11
N LEU A 159 17.58 -0.38 -11.81
CA LEU A 159 18.70 -0.86 -11.01
C LEU A 159 19.09 -2.29 -11.42
N GLU A 160 18.13 -3.20 -11.58
CA GLU A 160 18.39 -4.59 -11.97
C GLU A 160 19.06 -4.69 -13.36
N ASP A 161 18.56 -3.93 -14.34
CA ASP A 161 19.06 -3.94 -15.72
C ASP A 161 20.50 -3.42 -15.84
N ASN A 162 20.96 -2.60 -14.88
CA ASN A 162 22.27 -1.94 -14.92
C ASN A 162 23.21 -2.39 -13.78
N LEU A 163 22.82 -3.39 -12.99
CA LEU A 163 23.60 -3.83 -11.83
C LEU A 163 24.89 -4.53 -12.25
N ASP A 164 26.03 -4.02 -11.76
CA ASP A 164 27.32 -4.70 -11.80
C ASP A 164 27.64 -5.31 -10.44
N LEU A 165 27.58 -6.66 -10.37
CA LEU A 165 27.84 -7.42 -9.15
C LEU A 165 29.31 -7.38 -8.69
N ASP A 166 30.25 -7.01 -9.57
CA ASP A 166 31.66 -6.84 -9.20
C ASP A 166 31.93 -5.43 -8.62
N GLY A 167 30.94 -4.52 -8.71
CA GLY A 167 31.00 -3.13 -8.22
C GLY A 167 30.50 -2.95 -6.79
N ASP A 168 30.51 -1.69 -6.32
CA ASP A 168 29.89 -1.30 -5.05
C ASP A 168 28.37 -1.21 -5.24
N ILE A 169 27.64 -2.22 -4.76
CA ILE A 169 26.19 -2.36 -4.93
C ILE A 169 25.44 -1.21 -4.23
N GLN A 170 25.87 -0.81 -3.02
CA GLN A 170 25.27 0.29 -2.28
C GLN A 170 25.45 1.63 -3.01
N GLN A 171 26.62 1.87 -3.59
CA GLN A 171 26.87 3.07 -4.40
C GLN A 171 25.96 3.09 -5.63
N GLN A 172 25.89 1.99 -6.38
CA GLN A 172 25.03 1.87 -7.57
C GLN A 172 23.55 2.12 -7.23
N ALA A 173 23.04 1.49 -6.17
CA ALA A 173 21.67 1.71 -5.70
C ALA A 173 21.42 3.19 -5.35
N THR A 174 22.40 3.87 -4.75
CA THR A 174 22.31 5.30 -4.41
C THR A 174 22.28 6.19 -5.65
N GLU A 175 23.11 5.88 -6.65
CA GLU A 175 23.17 6.61 -7.92
C GLU A 175 21.85 6.52 -8.69
N HIS A 176 21.32 5.31 -8.88
CA HIS A 176 20.02 5.11 -9.52
C HIS A 176 18.87 5.73 -8.71
N TRP A 177 18.93 5.68 -7.38
CA TRP A 177 17.93 6.31 -6.52
C TRP A 177 17.91 7.83 -6.66
N SER A 178 19.06 8.46 -6.92
CA SER A 178 19.14 9.92 -7.08
C SER A 178 18.34 10.47 -8.28
N GLU A 179 17.98 9.60 -9.22
CA GLU A 179 17.12 9.92 -10.37
C GLU A 179 15.62 9.83 -10.04
N VAL A 180 15.27 9.19 -8.91
CA VAL A 180 13.89 9.01 -8.46
C VAL A 180 13.42 10.27 -7.73
N HIS A 181 12.29 10.81 -8.17
CA HIS A 181 11.68 12.00 -7.60
C HIS A 181 10.55 11.59 -6.65
N ALA A 182 10.89 11.21 -5.41
CA ALA A 182 9.89 10.90 -4.40
C ALA A 182 9.23 12.19 -3.88
N GLU A 183 7.91 12.15 -3.72
CA GLU A 183 7.12 13.25 -3.18
C GLU A 183 7.26 13.32 -1.65
N LYS A 184 7.24 14.54 -1.11
CA LYS A 184 7.30 14.73 0.35
C LYS A 184 6.01 14.24 1.00
N ASN A 185 6.11 13.57 2.15
CA ASN A 185 4.95 13.12 2.90
C ASN A 185 4.57 14.11 4.03
N VAL A 186 4.46 15.39 3.69
CA VAL A 186 4.09 16.45 4.63
C VAL A 186 2.57 16.63 4.61
N LEU A 187 1.94 16.56 5.79
CA LEU A 187 0.52 16.80 5.94
C LEU A 187 0.16 18.23 5.51
N THR A 188 -0.55 18.33 4.39
CA THR A 188 -1.01 19.57 3.80
C THR A 188 -2.51 19.47 3.61
N LEU A 189 -3.26 20.25 4.40
CA LEU A 189 -4.72 20.26 4.39
C LEU A 189 -5.22 21.61 3.90
N ASP A 190 -6.05 21.61 2.86
CA ASP A 190 -6.73 22.82 2.38
C ASP A 190 -8.10 22.44 1.77
N PRO A 191 -9.24 22.90 2.32
CA PRO A 191 -9.43 23.63 3.59
C PRO A 191 -9.43 22.71 4.83
N THR A 192 -9.42 23.30 6.03
CA THR A 192 -9.55 22.55 7.29
C THR A 192 -10.99 21.99 7.45
N PRO A 193 -11.17 20.69 7.75
CA PRO A 193 -12.49 20.08 7.92
C PRO A 193 -13.23 20.54 9.18
N ASP A 194 -14.55 20.33 9.21
CA ASP A 194 -15.32 20.28 10.45
C ASP A 194 -15.13 18.91 11.12
N TYR A 195 -14.29 18.87 12.16
CA TYR A 195 -13.98 17.64 12.88
C TYR A 195 -15.14 17.10 13.72
N GLU A 196 -16.06 17.96 14.20
CA GLU A 196 -17.23 17.54 14.97
C GLU A 196 -18.21 16.79 14.07
N GLU A 197 -18.48 17.31 12.87
CA GLU A 197 -19.34 16.62 11.90
C GLU A 197 -18.72 15.27 11.52
N MET A 198 -17.41 15.26 11.24
CA MET A 198 -16.65 14.08 10.83
C MET A 198 -16.75 12.93 11.83
N ALA A 199 -16.83 13.23 13.13
CA ALA A 199 -16.90 12.21 14.17
C ALA A 199 -18.12 11.28 14.01
N THR A 200 -19.22 11.81 13.45
CA THR A 200 -20.48 11.10 13.26
C THR A 200 -20.56 10.30 11.96
N TRP A 201 -19.58 10.44 11.06
CA TRP A 201 -19.64 9.84 9.74
C TRP A 201 -19.46 8.31 9.78
N SER A 202 -20.11 7.64 8.83
CA SER A 202 -19.78 6.24 8.54
C SER A 202 -18.36 6.14 7.98
N GLU A 203 -17.72 4.99 8.15
CA GLU A 203 -16.38 4.74 7.62
C GLU A 203 -16.30 4.95 6.09
N GLY A 204 -17.35 4.58 5.35
CA GLY A 204 -17.42 4.82 3.91
C GLY A 204 -17.41 6.31 3.54
N ARG A 205 -18.18 7.14 4.24
CA ARG A 205 -18.18 8.60 4.02
C ARG A 205 -16.84 9.21 4.43
N PHE A 206 -16.29 8.76 5.55
CA PHE A 206 -14.98 9.19 6.03
C PHE A 206 -13.87 8.93 5.01
N ARG A 207 -13.85 7.77 4.38
CA ARG A 207 -12.85 7.44 3.33
C ARG A 207 -13.00 8.26 2.06
N GLN A 208 -14.23 8.53 1.64
CA GLN A 208 -14.47 9.43 0.51
C GLN A 208 -13.89 10.82 0.79
N PHE A 209 -14.12 11.32 2.00
CA PHE A 209 -13.56 12.60 2.43
C PHE A 209 -12.02 12.59 2.49
N VAL A 210 -11.42 11.50 2.97
CA VAL A 210 -9.96 11.32 2.95
C VAL A 210 -9.43 11.43 1.51
N LEU A 211 -10.01 10.71 0.54
CA LEU A 211 -9.61 10.79 -0.87
C LEU A 211 -9.68 12.21 -1.42
N GLU A 212 -10.72 12.97 -1.06
CA GLU A 212 -10.89 14.38 -1.48
C GLU A 212 -9.78 15.31 -0.93
N HIS A 213 -9.13 14.93 0.18
CA HIS A 213 -8.09 15.73 0.85
C HIS A 213 -6.67 15.16 0.66
N SER A 214 -6.51 14.08 -0.12
CA SER A 214 -5.22 13.44 -0.40
C SER A 214 -4.53 13.97 -1.66
N LEU A 215 -4.77 15.22 -2.03
CA LEU A 215 -4.21 15.82 -3.25
C LEU A 215 -2.69 16.03 -3.21
N TYR A 216 -2.17 16.41 -2.04
CA TYR A 216 -0.76 16.78 -1.84
C TYR A 216 -0.08 15.96 -0.74
N THR A 217 -0.84 15.07 -0.09
CA THR A 217 -0.39 14.24 1.02
C THR A 217 -0.89 12.84 0.79
N HIS A 218 -0.01 11.87 0.96
CA HIS A 218 -0.34 10.47 0.81
C HIS A 218 -1.54 10.05 1.69
N VAL A 219 -2.39 9.19 1.15
CA VAL A 219 -3.69 8.82 1.73
C VAL A 219 -3.60 8.22 3.14
N ASP A 220 -2.60 7.37 3.42
CA ASP A 220 -2.35 6.84 4.76
C ASP A 220 -2.12 7.96 5.80
N THR A 221 -1.35 9.00 5.45
CA THR A 221 -1.07 10.11 6.35
C THR A 221 -2.33 10.91 6.64
N VAL A 222 -3.11 11.23 5.61
CA VAL A 222 -4.38 11.97 5.74
C VAL A 222 -5.38 11.16 6.56
N TYR A 223 -5.55 9.87 6.25
CA TYR A 223 -6.44 8.97 7.00
C TYR A 223 -6.07 8.92 8.48
N ASN A 224 -4.80 8.67 8.79
CA ASN A 224 -4.34 8.55 10.17
C ASN A 224 -4.52 9.85 10.95
N PHE A 225 -4.22 11.00 10.33
CA PHE A 225 -4.44 12.29 10.95
C PHE A 225 -5.93 12.52 11.29
N PHE A 226 -6.81 12.36 10.30
CA PHE A 226 -8.24 12.57 10.52
C PHE A 226 -8.86 11.54 11.47
N ASP A 227 -8.40 10.29 11.48
CA ASP A 227 -8.89 9.27 12.41
C ASP A 227 -8.51 9.61 13.86
N GLU A 228 -7.33 10.18 14.09
CA GLU A 228 -6.94 10.67 15.42
C GLU A 228 -7.75 11.91 15.84
N GLU A 229 -7.98 12.87 14.95
CA GLU A 229 -8.85 14.02 15.25
C GLU A 229 -10.27 13.56 15.58
N ARG A 230 -10.82 12.64 14.79
CA ARG A 230 -12.13 12.02 15.04
C ARG A 230 -12.21 11.37 16.42
N LYS A 231 -11.20 10.62 16.84
CA LYS A 231 -11.17 9.98 18.17
C LYS A 231 -11.13 11.02 19.29
N ARG A 232 -10.43 12.14 19.10
CA ARG A 232 -10.37 13.22 20.10
C ARG A 232 -11.72 13.90 20.31
N GLN A 233 -12.55 14.03 19.27
CA GLN A 233 -13.89 14.60 19.41
C GLN A 233 -14.87 13.68 20.17
N LEU A 234 -14.57 12.37 20.24
CA LEU A 234 -15.40 11.37 20.91
C LEU A 234 -14.95 11.05 22.34
N ALA A 235 -13.81 11.60 22.78
CA ALA A 235 -13.20 11.38 24.10
C ALA A 235 -13.66 12.43 25.11
#